data_AF-A0A7J6BDN7-F1
#
_entry.id   AF-A0A7J6BDN7-F1
#
_cell.length_a   1.000
_cell.length_b   1.000
_cell.length_c   1.000
_cell.angle_alpha   90.00
_cell.angle_beta   90.00
_cell.angle_gamma   90.00
#
_symmetry.space_group_name_H-M   'P 1'
#
loop_
_entity.id
_entity.type
_entity.pdbx_description
1 polymer ?
#
loop_
_entity_poly.entity_id
_entity_poly.type
_entity_poly.pdbx_seq_one_letter_code
_entity_poly.pdbx_strand_id
1 'polypeptide(L)' 'MAQKVNVEPHHIFGLCRELRNNLLFLDEQTIIFPSGNNCVLYDIHQRWTKLIS' A
#
# COMPACT_ATOMS: atom_id res chain seq x y z
N MET A 1 -24.66 -2.00 -24.54
CA MET A 1 -23.62 -1.06 -24.06
C MET A 1 -22.86 -1.76 -22.95
N ALA A 2 -21.56 -2.03 -23.11
CA ALA A 2 -20.79 -2.72 -22.07
C ALA A 2 -20.48 -1.73 -20.95
N GLN A 3 -20.92 -2.04 -19.73
CA GLN A 3 -20.58 -1.25 -18.55
C GLN A 3 -19.09 -1.44 -18.26
N LYS A 4 -18.32 -0.35 -18.29
CA LYS A 4 -16.90 -0.37 -17.93
C LYS A 4 -16.80 -0.60 -16.43
N VAL A 5 -16.44 -1.81 -16.02
CA VAL A 5 -16.14 -2.13 -14.61
C VAL A 5 -14.78 -1.52 -14.28
N ASN A 6 -14.74 -0.65 -13.27
CA ASN A 6 -13.49 -0.15 -12.71
C ASN A 6 -13.04 -1.12 -11.62
N VAL A 7 -11.82 -1.65 -11.76
CA VAL A 7 -11.23 -2.55 -10.77
C VAL A 7 -10.11 -1.80 -10.09
N GLU A 8 -10.28 -1.53 -8.80
CA GLU A 8 -9.27 -0.86 -7.98
C GLU A 8 -8.73 -1.82 -6.92
N PRO A 9 -7.41 -1.92 -6.76
CA PRO A 9 -6.82 -2.73 -5.72
C PRO A 9 -7.10 -2.10 -4.35
N HIS A 10 -7.69 -2.87 -3.43
CA HIS A 10 -7.99 -2.42 -2.06
C HIS A 10 -6.92 -2.82 -1.04
N HIS A 11 -6.23 -3.93 -1.28
CA HIS A 11 -5.24 -4.49 -0.36
C HIS A 11 -4.05 -5.04 -1.14
N ILE A 12 -2.86 -4.83 -0.60
CA ILE A 12 -1.62 -5.46 -1.07
C ILE A 12 -0.95 -6.13 0.12
N PHE A 13 -0.41 -7.32 -0.11
CA PHE A 13 0.24 -8.13 0.92
C PHE A 13 1.74 -8.25 0.64
N GLY A 14 2.53 -8.18 1.71
CA GLY A 14 3.97 -8.40 1.66
C GLY A 14 4.80 -7.13 1.46
N LEU A 15 6.07 -7.26 1.81
CA LEU A 15 7.11 -6.23 1.70
C LEU A 15 8.11 -6.62 0.60
N CYS A 16 8.69 -5.64 -0.09
CA CYS A 16 9.69 -5.90 -1.13
C CYS A 16 11.07 -6.26 -0.53
N ARG A 17 11.32 -7.55 -0.26
CA ARG A 17 12.53 -8.05 0.45
C ARG A 17 13.87 -7.60 -0.16
N GLU A 18 13.91 -7.37 -1.47
CA GLU A 18 15.15 -7.02 -2.20
C GLU A 18 15.59 -5.57 -1.95
N LEU A 19 14.66 -4.71 -1.53
CA LEU A 19 14.94 -3.31 -1.23
C LEU A 19 15.36 -3.14 0.23
N ARG A 20 16.50 -2.48 0.45
CA ARG A 20 16.90 -1.99 1.76
C ARG A 20 16.14 -0.71 2.08
N ASN A 21 15.90 -0.45 3.37
CA ASN A 21 15.25 0.78 3.86
C ASN A 21 13.88 1.04 3.22
N ASN A 22 13.13 -0.04 2.99
CA ASN A 22 11.84 -0.05 2.30
C ASN A 22 10.64 0.08 3.25
N LEU A 23 10.87 0.40 4.53
CA LEU A 23 9.81 0.61 5.50
C LEU A 23 10.10 1.92 6.23
N LEU A 24 9.18 2.86 6.09
CA LEU A 24 9.27 4.21 6.65
C LEU A 24 8.11 4.42 7.61
N PHE A 25 8.38 4.98 8.79
CA PHE A 25 7.34 5.50 9.67
C PHE A 25 7.08 6.95 9.27
N LEU A 26 5.87 7.24 8.79
CA LEU A 26 5.45 8.62 8.53
C LEU A 26 5.15 9.34 9.85
N ASP A 27 4.48 8.61 10.74
CA ASP A 27 4.17 8.98 12.12
C ASP A 27 4.11 7.70 12.98
N GLU A 28 3.62 7.79 14.22
CA GLU A 28 3.52 6.66 15.15
C GLU A 28 2.55 5.56 14.70
N GLN A 29 1.58 5.91 13.86
CA GLN A 29 0.46 5.05 13.48
C GLN A 29 0.52 4.64 12.00
N THR A 30 1.24 5.40 11.18
CA THR A 30 1.25 5.27 9.73
C THR A 30 2.63 4.86 9.22
N ILE A 31 2.67 3.77 8.46
CA ILE A 31 3.88 3.31 7.76
C ILE A 31 3.72 3.42 6.24
N ILE A 32 4.85 3.63 5.57
CA ILE A 32 4.96 3.66 4.12
C ILE A 32 5.96 2.60 3.68
N PHE A 33 5.57 1.76 2.72
CA PHE A 33 6.46 0.75 2.14
C PHE A 33 6.12 0.49 0.66
N PRO A 34 7.10 0.17 -0.19
CA PRO A 34 6.85 -0.27 -1.55
C PRO A 34 6.38 -1.73 -1.53
N SER A 35 5.39 -2.03 -2.36
CA SER A 35 4.94 -3.41 -2.58
C SER A 35 4.37 -3.58 -3.99
N GLY A 36 4.94 -4.52 -4.73
CA GLY A 36 4.74 -4.63 -6.17
C GLY A 36 5.20 -3.35 -6.89
N ASN A 37 4.33 -2.82 -7.75
CA ASN A 37 4.55 -1.56 -8.47
C ASN A 37 3.94 -0.32 -7.79
N ASN A 38 3.45 -0.45 -6.55
CA ASN A 38 2.81 0.65 -5.83
C ASN A 38 3.57 0.96 -4.54
N CYS A 39 3.37 2.17 -4.03
CA CYS A 39 3.66 2.50 -2.63
C CYS A 39 2.40 2.32 -1.79
N VAL A 40 2.57 1.76 -0.61
CA VAL A 40 1.49 1.49 0.33
C VAL A 40 1.63 2.43 1.51
N LEU A 41 0.55 3.14 1.84
CA LEU A 41 0.41 3.85 3.10
C LEU A 41 -0.56 3.05 3.97
N TYR A 42 -0.10 2.62 5.14
CA TYR A 42 -0.83 1.70 6.01
C TYR A 42 -0.93 2.27 7.42
N ASP A 43 -2.15 2.38 7.92
CA ASP A 43 -2.43 2.74 9.31
C ASP A 43 -2.52 1.48 10.16
N ILE A 44 -1.61 1.35 11.12
CA ILE A 44 -1.47 0.17 11.96
C ILE A 44 -2.66 0.00 12.92
N HIS A 45 -3.26 1.11 13.37
CA HIS A 45 -4.34 1.09 14.36
C HIS A 45 -5.69 0.83 13.72
N GLN A 46 -6.01 1.60 12.68
CA GLN A 46 -7.28 1.51 11.96
C GLN A 46 -7.28 0.42 10.89
N ARG A 47 -6.10 -0.11 10.52
CA ARG A 47 -5.92 -1.19 9.54
C ARG A 47 -6.45 -0.88 8.15
N TRP A 48 -6.46 0.39 7.76
CA TRP A 48 -6.77 0.78 6.38
C TRP A 48 -5.49 0.89 5.56
N THR A 49 -5.64 0.64 4.27
CA THR A 49 -4.56 0.70 3.29
C THR A 49 -4.93 1.71 2.22
N LYS A 50 -3.96 2.52 1.81
CA LYS A 50 -4.07 3.31 0.59
C LYS A 50 -2.90 3.02 -0.33
N LEU A 51 -3.25 2.71 -1.56
CA LEU A 51 -2.31 2.51 -2.63
C LEU A 51 -2.04 3.85 -3.31
N ILE A 52 -0.76 4.15 -3.44
CA ILE A 52 -0.22 5.30 -4.13
C ILE A 52 0.41 4.74 -5.41
N SER A 53 -0.26 4.96 -6.54
CA SER A 53 0.22 4.60 -7.88
C SER A 53 0.83 5.80 -8.59
#